data_AF-A0A951T1I9-F1
#
_entry.id   AF-A0A951T1I9-F1
#
_cell.length_a   1.000
_cell.length_b   1.000
_cell.length_c   1.000
_cell.angle_alpha   90.00
_cell.angle_beta   90.00
_cell.angle_gamma   90.00
#
_symmetry.space_group_name_H-M   'P 1'
#
loop_
_entity.id
_entity.type
_entity.pdbx_description
1 polymer ?
#
loop_
_entity_poly.entity_id
_entity_poly.type
_entity_poly.pdbx_seq_one_letter_code
_entity_poly.pdbx_strand_id
1 'polypeptide(L)'
;MMDKLKVGVIGVGHMGQYHVNVSVNIAQVEFVGCFDADANRLKEISERFEIPAVPDLDDLIDRADALVIAVPTVLHFDIAKKCLERGKHVLVEKPMTETVEQARELVNLAEEKKLVLQVGHVERFNGAVMELKKVVDRPFLIEARRLAPFNPRIADVGVVLDLMIHDIDIVTNLLGEEIKSVRAAGTSAFTKHEDVAAAVIQFESGCVANISASRATQNKIRTLTITQEKAYIILDFATQDIDIHRMASQAYLMTREELKYRQESFVEKIFVHKDNPLR
;
A
#
# COMPACT_ATOMS: atom_id res chain seq x y z
N MET A 1 -6.36 -9.10 33.33
CA MET A 1 -5.50 -8.46 32.32
C MET A 1 -5.72 -9.21 31.03
N MET A 2 -5.84 -8.52 29.90
CA MET A 2 -5.84 -9.19 28.60
C MET A 2 -4.41 -9.66 28.35
N ASP A 3 -4.22 -10.94 28.02
CA ASP A 3 -2.89 -11.45 27.70
C ASP A 3 -2.33 -10.70 26.50
N LYS A 4 -1.06 -10.30 26.57
CA LYS A 4 -0.38 -9.61 25.47
C LYS A 4 -0.19 -10.59 24.30
N LEU A 5 -0.37 -10.11 23.08
CA LEU A 5 -0.13 -10.91 21.88
C LEU A 5 1.38 -11.03 21.65
N LYS A 6 1.89 -12.26 21.54
CA LYS A 6 3.31 -12.49 21.25
C LYS A 6 3.59 -12.29 19.76
N VAL A 7 4.42 -11.30 19.44
CA VAL A 7 4.73 -10.95 18.04
C VAL A 7 6.22 -11.09 17.76
N GLY A 8 6.52 -11.76 16.64
CA GLY A 8 7.88 -11.84 16.08
C GLY A 8 7.97 -11.25 14.67
N VAL A 9 9.17 -10.87 14.24
CA VAL A 9 9.44 -10.34 12.90
C VAL A 9 10.45 -11.22 12.16
N ILE A 10 10.08 -11.70 10.97
CA ILE A 10 10.92 -12.50 10.08
C ILE A 10 11.39 -11.60 8.92
N GLY A 11 12.70 -11.42 8.82
CA GLY A 11 13.35 -10.47 7.92
C GLY A 11 13.45 -9.09 8.55
N VAL A 12 14.67 -8.63 8.84
CA VAL A 12 14.95 -7.30 9.42
C VAL A 12 15.76 -6.40 8.48
N GLY A 13 15.46 -6.53 7.19
CA GLY A 13 15.84 -5.54 6.18
C GLY A 13 15.15 -4.18 6.40
N HIS A 14 15.09 -3.35 5.36
CA HIS A 14 14.58 -1.98 5.50
C HIS A 14 13.14 -1.93 6.06
N MET A 15 12.20 -2.69 5.50
CA MET A 15 10.81 -2.74 6.00
C MET A 15 10.70 -3.45 7.35
N GLY A 16 11.44 -4.55 7.54
CA GLY A 16 11.46 -5.29 8.79
C GLY A 16 11.89 -4.44 9.99
N GLN A 17 12.80 -3.48 9.81
CA GLN A 17 13.19 -2.54 10.87
C GLN A 17 12.05 -1.63 11.33
N TYR A 18 11.17 -1.19 10.42
CA TYR A 18 9.97 -0.43 10.81
C TYR A 18 9.02 -1.31 11.61
N HIS A 19 8.80 -2.55 11.17
CA HIS A 19 7.95 -3.50 11.88
C HIS A 19 8.49 -3.83 13.28
N VAL A 20 9.80 -4.03 13.43
CA VAL A 20 10.45 -4.19 14.73
C VAL A 20 10.18 -2.96 15.60
N ASN A 21 10.49 -1.76 15.10
CA ASN A 21 10.31 -0.52 15.85
C ASN A 21 8.86 -0.31 16.30
N VAL A 22 7.87 -0.60 15.46
CA VAL A 22 6.46 -0.48 15.85
C VAL A 22 6.09 -1.56 16.86
N SER A 23 6.45 -2.82 16.60
CA SER A 23 6.05 -3.96 17.44
C SER A 23 6.54 -3.85 18.88
N VAL A 24 7.75 -3.31 19.10
CA VAL A 24 8.29 -3.11 20.46
C VAL A 24 7.58 -1.99 21.23
N ASN A 25 6.90 -1.08 20.54
CA ASN A 25 6.23 0.08 21.15
C ASN A 25 4.72 -0.10 21.33
N ILE A 26 4.11 -1.17 20.81
CA ILE A 26 2.67 -1.43 20.99
C ILE A 26 2.43 -2.03 22.38
N ALA A 27 1.63 -1.34 23.21
CA ALA A 27 1.37 -1.74 24.59
C ALA A 27 0.74 -3.14 24.74
N GLN A 28 -0.07 -3.55 23.75
CA GLN A 28 -0.77 -4.84 23.70
C GLN A 28 0.11 -5.99 23.16
N VAL A 29 1.34 -5.70 22.73
CA VAL A 29 2.27 -6.68 22.16
C VAL A 29 3.34 -7.05 23.18
N GLU A 30 3.65 -8.34 23.23
CA GLU A 30 4.89 -8.88 23.78
C GLU A 30 5.81 -9.22 22.60
N PHE A 31 6.87 -8.46 22.40
CA PHE A 31 7.79 -8.71 21.30
C PHE A 31 8.74 -9.86 21.65
N VAL A 32 8.60 -11.01 20.98
CA VAL A 32 9.34 -12.24 21.32
C VAL A 32 10.67 -12.39 20.59
N GLY A 33 10.96 -11.52 19.63
CA GLY A 33 12.24 -11.44 18.92
C GLY A 33 12.11 -11.27 17.42
N CYS A 34 13.25 -11.24 16.75
CA CYS A 34 13.34 -11.21 15.29
C CYS A 34 14.30 -12.28 14.76
N PHE A 35 14.15 -12.59 13.48
CA PHE A 35 15.00 -13.50 12.71
C PHE A 35 15.41 -12.84 11.39
N ASP A 36 16.66 -13.06 10.97
CA ASP A 36 17.14 -12.78 9.61
C ASP A 36 18.14 -13.86 9.22
N ALA A 37 18.18 -14.22 7.94
CA ALA A 37 19.16 -15.18 7.43
C ALA A 37 20.59 -14.62 7.48
N ASP A 38 20.75 -13.29 7.47
CA ASP A 38 22.02 -12.61 7.69
C ASP A 38 22.27 -12.39 9.19
N ALA A 39 23.15 -13.22 9.77
CA ALA A 39 23.50 -13.17 11.18
C ALA A 39 24.10 -11.81 11.62
N ASN A 40 24.80 -11.10 10.73
CA ASN A 40 25.35 -9.78 11.06
C ASN A 40 24.23 -8.75 11.15
N ARG A 41 23.27 -8.79 10.22
CA ARG A 41 22.09 -7.92 10.26
C ARG A 41 21.22 -8.21 11.48
N LEU A 42 20.99 -9.48 11.79
CA LEU A 42 20.23 -9.88 12.97
C LEU A 42 20.88 -9.33 14.25
N LYS A 43 22.21 -9.45 14.37
CA LYS A 43 22.97 -8.92 15.51
C LYS A 43 22.87 -7.39 15.59
N GLU A 44 23.08 -6.69 14.48
CA GLU A 44 23.00 -5.22 14.42
C GLU A 44 21.63 -4.70 14.90
N ILE A 45 20.53 -5.30 14.42
CA ILE A 45 19.18 -4.88 14.78
C ILE A 45 18.83 -5.25 16.23
N SER A 46 19.26 -6.42 16.69
CA SER A 46 19.07 -6.83 18.09
C SER A 46 19.76 -5.89 19.07
N GLU A 47 21.01 -5.49 18.79
CA GLU A 47 21.75 -4.52 19.62
C GLU A 47 21.11 -3.13 19.55
N ARG A 48 20.71 -2.67 18.36
CA ARG A 48 20.13 -1.34 18.16
C ARG A 48 18.79 -1.13 18.88
N PHE A 49 17.93 -2.15 18.90
CA PHE A 49 16.60 -2.09 19.51
C PHE A 49 16.54 -2.75 20.89
N GLU A 50 17.66 -3.27 21.39
CA GLU A 50 17.75 -4.00 22.68
C GLU A 50 16.74 -5.16 22.78
N ILE A 51 16.57 -5.91 21.68
CA ILE A 51 15.60 -6.99 21.55
C ILE A 51 16.25 -8.37 21.40
N PRO A 52 15.55 -9.47 21.71
CA PRO A 52 16.08 -10.81 21.47
C PRO A 52 16.30 -11.10 19.97
N ALA A 53 17.55 -11.40 19.61
CA ALA A 53 17.86 -12.08 18.35
C ALA A 53 17.52 -13.57 18.49
N VAL A 54 16.70 -14.11 17.60
CA VAL A 54 16.39 -15.54 17.53
C VAL A 54 17.08 -16.11 16.28
N PRO A 55 18.17 -16.88 16.41
CA PRO A 55 18.97 -17.33 15.27
C PRO A 55 18.33 -18.49 14.49
N ASP A 56 17.32 -19.15 15.07
CA ASP A 56 16.58 -20.23 14.44
C ASP A 56 15.15 -19.77 14.11
N LEU A 57 14.75 -19.94 12.85
CA LEU A 57 13.44 -19.51 12.36
C LEU A 57 12.31 -20.28 13.06
N ASP A 58 12.51 -21.56 13.33
CA ASP A 58 11.46 -22.42 13.90
C ASP A 58 11.20 -22.11 15.36
N ASP A 59 12.26 -21.86 16.11
CA ASP A 59 12.21 -21.35 17.47
C ASP A 59 11.44 -20.01 17.54
N LEU A 60 11.67 -19.08 16.60
CA LEU A 60 10.89 -17.83 16.57
C LEU A 60 9.40 -18.08 16.30
N ILE A 61 9.09 -18.95 15.32
CA ILE A 61 7.70 -19.29 14.98
C ILE A 61 7.00 -19.92 16.18
N ASP A 62 7.65 -20.83 16.89
CA ASP A 62 7.04 -21.55 18.00
C ASP A 62 6.73 -20.63 19.19
N ARG A 63 7.58 -19.62 19.44
CA ARG A 63 7.41 -18.62 20.52
C ARG A 63 6.31 -17.59 20.28
N ALA A 64 5.97 -17.29 19.03
CA ALA A 64 5.05 -16.21 18.68
C ALA A 64 3.60 -16.70 18.57
N ASP A 65 2.63 -15.80 18.77
CA ASP A 65 1.23 -15.99 18.38
C ASP A 65 0.98 -15.46 16.96
N ALA A 66 1.66 -14.36 16.61
CA ALA A 66 1.59 -13.70 15.32
C ALA A 66 2.99 -13.36 14.78
N LEU A 67 3.16 -13.44 13.47
CA LEU A 67 4.42 -13.10 12.80
C LEU A 67 4.24 -12.09 11.69
N VAL A 68 5.17 -11.13 11.64
CA VAL A 68 5.34 -10.22 10.51
C VAL A 68 6.42 -10.76 9.59
N ILE A 69 6.11 -10.95 8.32
CA ILE A 69 7.01 -11.45 7.28
C ILE A 69 7.40 -10.28 6.37
N ALA A 70 8.66 -9.86 6.46
CA ALA A 70 9.24 -8.75 5.70
C ALA A 70 10.55 -9.18 5.01
N VAL A 71 10.50 -10.34 4.36
CA VAL A 71 11.58 -10.93 3.55
C VAL A 71 11.36 -10.62 2.06
N PRO A 72 12.28 -11.01 1.14
CA PRO A 72 11.98 -10.93 -0.29
C PRO A 72 10.75 -11.75 -0.69
N THR A 73 9.94 -11.25 -1.64
CA THR A 73 8.67 -11.85 -2.07
C THR A 73 8.75 -13.34 -2.40
N VAL A 74 9.85 -13.78 -3.01
CA VAL A 74 10.08 -15.18 -3.39
C VAL A 74 10.03 -16.14 -2.20
N LEU A 75 10.24 -15.63 -0.98
CA LEU A 75 10.20 -16.41 0.26
C LEU A 75 8.88 -16.25 1.02
N HIS A 76 7.98 -15.35 0.60
CA HIS A 76 6.72 -15.08 1.30
C HIS A 76 5.88 -16.33 1.43
N PHE A 77 5.70 -17.09 0.33
CA PHE A 77 4.81 -18.24 0.30
C PHE A 77 5.25 -19.32 1.29
N ASP A 78 6.49 -19.79 1.18
CA ASP A 78 6.98 -20.90 2.01
C ASP A 78 6.99 -20.54 3.49
N ILE A 79 7.40 -19.32 3.84
CA ILE A 79 7.45 -18.86 5.23
C ILE A 79 6.04 -18.64 5.78
N ALA A 80 5.16 -17.96 5.02
CA ALA A 80 3.77 -17.73 5.47
C ALA A 80 3.02 -19.05 5.64
N LYS A 81 3.17 -19.98 4.69
CA LYS A 81 2.59 -21.33 4.78
C LYS A 81 3.07 -22.04 6.03
N LYS A 82 4.38 -22.05 6.30
CA LYS A 82 4.97 -22.66 7.50
C LYS A 82 4.41 -22.07 8.80
N CYS A 83 4.23 -20.75 8.86
CA CYS A 83 3.64 -20.07 10.01
C CYS A 83 2.17 -20.46 10.21
N LEU A 84 1.37 -20.42 9.14
CA LEU A 84 -0.05 -20.80 9.18
C LEU A 84 -0.22 -22.28 9.54
N GLU A 85 0.60 -23.18 8.99
CA GLU A 85 0.58 -24.61 9.32
C GLU A 85 0.78 -24.85 10.83
N ARG A 86 1.65 -24.06 11.47
CA ARG A 86 1.89 -24.06 12.93
C ARG A 86 0.86 -23.25 13.74
N GLY A 87 -0.23 -22.81 13.13
CA GLY A 87 -1.32 -22.16 13.84
C GLY A 87 -1.05 -20.70 14.20
N LYS A 88 -0.16 -20.00 13.47
CA LYS A 88 0.24 -18.62 13.78
C LYS A 88 -0.49 -17.62 12.90
N HIS A 89 -0.87 -16.47 13.46
CA HIS A 89 -1.37 -15.34 12.66
C HIS A 89 -0.22 -14.73 11.84
N VAL A 90 -0.51 -14.22 10.64
CA VAL A 90 0.51 -13.72 9.73
C VAL A 90 0.12 -12.35 9.18
N LEU A 91 1.05 -11.39 9.29
CA LEU A 91 1.10 -10.21 8.43
C LEU A 91 2.24 -10.42 7.44
N VAL A 92 1.96 -10.44 6.14
CA VAL A 92 2.96 -10.59 5.08
C VAL A 92 3.08 -9.29 4.28
N GLU A 93 4.30 -8.83 4.05
CA GLU A 93 4.54 -7.64 3.23
C GLU A 93 4.00 -7.79 1.81
N LYS A 94 3.73 -6.65 1.16
CA LYS A 94 3.29 -6.63 -0.24
C LYS A 94 4.49 -6.83 -1.18
N PRO A 95 4.30 -7.43 -2.36
CA PRO A 95 3.13 -8.22 -2.77
C PRO A 95 3.04 -9.53 -1.99
N MET A 96 1.81 -10.03 -1.81
CA MET A 96 1.53 -11.19 -0.94
C MET A 96 2.37 -12.44 -1.29
N THR A 97 2.44 -12.80 -2.57
CA THR A 97 3.15 -13.96 -3.13
C THR A 97 3.60 -13.65 -4.57
N GLU A 98 4.37 -14.55 -5.18
CA GLU A 98 4.77 -14.42 -6.59
C GLU A 98 3.63 -14.76 -7.55
N THR A 99 2.76 -15.71 -7.18
CA THR A 99 1.63 -16.15 -8.01
C THR A 99 0.29 -16.06 -7.28
N VAL A 100 -0.78 -15.96 -8.05
CA VAL A 100 -2.15 -15.92 -7.52
C VAL A 100 -2.54 -17.26 -6.90
N GLU A 101 -2.04 -18.37 -7.44
CA GLU A 101 -2.29 -19.72 -6.94
C GLU A 101 -1.71 -19.89 -5.53
N GLN A 102 -0.49 -19.41 -5.30
CA GLN A 102 0.13 -19.36 -3.98
C GLN A 102 -0.69 -18.52 -3.00
N ALA A 103 -1.15 -17.33 -3.42
CA ALA A 103 -2.00 -16.47 -2.59
C ALA A 103 -3.30 -17.18 -2.20
N ARG A 104 -3.98 -17.82 -3.16
CA ARG A 104 -5.23 -18.57 -2.92
C ARG A 104 -5.01 -19.71 -1.92
N GLU A 105 -3.91 -20.44 -2.04
CA GLU A 105 -3.56 -21.50 -1.11
C GLU A 105 -3.40 -20.97 0.32
N LEU A 106 -2.67 -19.87 0.51
CA LEU A 106 -2.50 -19.26 1.83
C LEU A 106 -3.82 -18.74 2.41
N VAL A 107 -4.68 -18.12 1.59
CA VAL A 107 -6.01 -17.65 2.02
C VAL A 107 -6.86 -18.83 2.50
N ASN A 108 -6.96 -19.89 1.70
CA ASN A 108 -7.72 -21.09 2.06
C ASN A 108 -7.18 -21.73 3.36
N LEU A 109 -5.86 -21.82 3.51
CA LEU A 109 -5.21 -22.36 4.70
C LEU A 109 -5.49 -21.53 5.95
N ALA A 110 -5.44 -20.19 5.84
CA ALA A 110 -5.77 -19.29 6.92
C ALA A 110 -7.24 -19.39 7.33
N GLU A 111 -8.16 -19.50 6.37
CA GLU A 111 -9.59 -19.70 6.62
C GLU A 111 -9.87 -21.04 7.31
N GLU A 112 -9.28 -22.14 6.82
CA GLU A 112 -9.42 -23.49 7.40
C GLU A 112 -8.98 -23.50 8.87
N LYS A 113 -7.84 -22.87 9.17
CA LYS A 113 -7.27 -22.81 10.52
C LYS A 113 -7.83 -21.67 11.37
N LYS A 114 -8.72 -20.83 10.83
CA LYS A 114 -9.30 -19.65 11.49
C LYS A 114 -8.22 -18.67 11.98
N LEU A 115 -7.20 -18.47 11.16
CA LEU A 115 -6.08 -17.56 11.42
C LEU A 115 -6.29 -16.24 10.69
N VAL A 116 -5.59 -15.22 11.18
CA VAL A 116 -5.56 -13.92 10.51
C VAL A 116 -4.40 -13.95 9.53
N LEU A 117 -4.69 -13.68 8.26
CA LEU A 117 -3.69 -13.46 7.21
C LEU A 117 -3.93 -12.06 6.63
N GLN A 118 -2.98 -11.16 6.84
CA GLN A 118 -3.07 -9.77 6.40
C GLN A 118 -1.91 -9.42 5.48
N VAL A 119 -2.20 -8.75 4.38
CA VAL A 119 -1.18 -8.22 3.46
C VAL A 119 -0.82 -6.78 3.87
N GLY A 120 0.47 -6.46 3.86
CA GLY A 120 1.06 -5.17 4.23
C GLY A 120 0.78 -4.02 3.25
N HIS A 121 -0.48 -3.82 2.84
CA HIS A 121 -0.89 -2.66 2.05
C HIS A 121 -0.95 -1.39 2.91
N VAL A 122 0.22 -0.89 3.29
CA VAL A 122 0.39 0.20 4.27
C VAL A 122 -0.35 1.50 3.89
N GLU A 123 -0.47 1.81 2.59
CA GLU A 123 -1.12 3.03 2.12
C GLU A 123 -2.63 3.07 2.42
N ARG A 124 -3.26 1.93 2.72
CA ARG A 124 -4.67 1.90 3.19
C ARG A 124 -4.85 2.64 4.51
N PHE A 125 -3.78 2.72 5.30
CA PHE A 125 -3.74 3.34 6.64
C PHE A 125 -3.09 4.74 6.60
N ASN A 126 -2.74 5.25 5.42
CA ASN A 126 -2.32 6.62 5.26
C ASN A 126 -3.49 7.55 5.62
N GLY A 127 -3.26 8.51 6.53
CA GLY A 127 -4.30 9.44 6.99
C GLY A 127 -5.06 10.10 5.85
N ALA A 128 -4.37 10.50 4.78
CA ALA A 128 -4.99 11.13 3.64
C ALA A 128 -5.84 10.17 2.82
N VAL A 129 -5.46 8.89 2.73
CA VAL A 129 -6.31 7.85 2.10
C VAL A 129 -7.54 7.54 2.96
N MET A 130 -7.40 7.55 4.29
CA MET A 130 -8.51 7.38 5.21
C MET A 130 -9.51 8.54 5.13
N GLU A 131 -9.06 9.78 5.02
CA GLU A 131 -9.94 10.94 4.80
C GLU A 131 -10.54 10.93 3.39
N LEU A 132 -9.76 10.56 2.37
CA LEU A 132 -10.24 10.43 0.99
C LEU A 132 -11.45 9.48 0.91
N LYS A 133 -11.41 8.34 1.61
CA LYS A 133 -12.53 7.39 1.69
C LYS A 133 -13.84 7.99 2.19
N LYS A 134 -13.80 9.08 2.97
CA LYS A 134 -15.02 9.72 3.50
C LYS A 134 -15.68 10.68 2.52
N VAL A 135 -14.95 11.12 1.49
CA VAL A 135 -15.41 12.13 0.51
C VAL A 135 -15.70 11.54 -0.87
N VAL A 136 -15.09 10.39 -1.18
CA VAL A 136 -15.38 9.61 -2.38
C VAL A 136 -16.75 8.96 -2.25
N ASP A 137 -17.56 9.07 -3.31
CA ASP A 137 -18.90 8.49 -3.37
C ASP A 137 -19.02 7.62 -4.64
N ARG A 138 -19.41 8.22 -5.77
CA ARG A 138 -19.52 7.54 -7.07
C ARG A 138 -18.62 8.19 -8.12
N PRO A 139 -17.34 7.80 -8.19
CA PRO A 139 -16.41 8.37 -9.15
C PRO A 139 -16.68 7.87 -10.58
N PHE A 140 -16.43 8.74 -11.55
CA PHE A 140 -16.43 8.41 -12.98
C PHE A 140 -15.02 8.11 -13.48
N LEU A 141 -14.03 8.86 -12.98
CA LEU A 141 -12.64 8.78 -13.36
C LEU A 141 -11.76 8.90 -12.12
N ILE A 142 -10.80 7.98 -12.00
CA ILE A 142 -9.71 8.08 -11.02
C ILE A 142 -8.39 8.08 -11.79
N GLU A 143 -7.49 9.02 -11.49
CA GLU A 143 -6.16 9.04 -12.10
C GLU A 143 -5.09 9.00 -11.03
N ALA A 144 -4.21 8.00 -11.10
CA ALA A 144 -3.11 7.85 -10.17
C ALA A 144 -1.75 7.93 -10.89
N ARG A 145 -0.84 8.68 -10.31
CA ARG A 145 0.51 8.91 -10.84
C ARG A 145 1.52 8.69 -9.74
N ARG A 146 2.30 7.62 -9.84
CA ARG A 146 3.40 7.30 -8.93
C ARG A 146 4.72 7.21 -9.68
N LEU A 147 5.40 8.35 -9.73
CA LEU A 147 6.66 8.50 -10.45
C LEU A 147 7.80 8.81 -9.48
N ALA A 148 8.93 8.15 -9.67
CA ALA A 148 10.13 8.33 -8.85
C ALA A 148 11.41 8.23 -9.68
N PRO A 149 12.54 8.75 -9.16
CA PRO A 149 13.86 8.43 -9.67
C PRO A 149 14.21 6.95 -9.54
N PHE A 150 15.07 6.49 -10.43
CA PHE A 150 15.57 5.11 -10.41
C PHE A 150 16.39 4.88 -9.13
N ASN A 151 16.07 3.81 -8.41
CA ASN A 151 16.84 3.35 -7.27
C ASN A 151 17.43 1.97 -7.59
N PRO A 152 18.78 1.85 -7.71
CA PRO A 152 19.42 0.58 -8.04
C PRO A 152 19.13 -0.56 -7.05
N ARG A 153 18.70 -0.25 -5.82
CA ARG A 153 18.36 -1.24 -4.79
C ARG A 153 17.07 -2.02 -5.09
N ILE A 154 16.24 -1.53 -6.01
CA ILE A 154 14.91 -2.09 -6.33
C ILE A 154 14.87 -2.38 -7.83
N ALA A 155 15.87 -3.09 -8.35
CA ALA A 155 16.03 -3.36 -9.78
C ALA A 155 15.57 -4.78 -10.18
N ASP A 156 15.24 -5.60 -9.19
CA ASP A 156 14.89 -7.02 -9.30
C ASP A 156 13.39 -7.27 -9.48
N VAL A 157 12.56 -6.24 -9.35
CA VAL A 157 11.11 -6.29 -9.56
C VAL A 157 10.65 -5.21 -10.53
N GLY A 158 9.50 -5.43 -11.18
CA GLY A 158 8.89 -4.45 -12.08
C GLY A 158 8.10 -3.37 -11.33
N VAL A 159 7.91 -2.20 -11.96
CA VAL A 159 7.20 -1.08 -11.31
C VAL A 159 5.74 -1.38 -11.01
N VAL A 160 5.13 -2.39 -11.65
CA VAL A 160 3.76 -2.77 -11.33
C VAL A 160 3.67 -3.31 -9.90
N LEU A 161 4.53 -4.27 -9.55
CA LEU A 161 4.52 -4.94 -8.24
C LEU A 161 5.21 -4.12 -7.14
N ASP A 162 6.10 -3.20 -7.51
CA ASP A 162 6.77 -2.33 -6.54
C ASP A 162 5.97 -1.05 -6.23
N LEU A 163 5.55 -0.34 -7.28
CA LEU A 163 4.97 1.00 -7.17
C LEU A 163 3.45 0.99 -7.44
N MET A 164 3.04 0.53 -8.62
CA MET A 164 1.64 0.62 -9.09
C MET A 164 0.68 -0.12 -8.17
N ILE A 165 1.13 -1.20 -7.52
CA ILE A 165 0.34 -2.01 -6.61
C ILE A 165 -0.30 -1.18 -5.48
N HIS A 166 0.36 -0.12 -5.03
CA HIS A 166 -0.21 0.78 -4.01
C HIS A 166 -1.46 1.48 -4.54
N ASP A 167 -1.40 2.00 -5.77
CA ASP A 167 -2.50 2.74 -6.36
C ASP A 167 -3.62 1.79 -6.84
N ILE A 168 -3.27 0.61 -7.36
CA ILE A 168 -4.24 -0.46 -7.67
C ILE A 168 -5.00 -0.84 -6.39
N ASP A 169 -4.29 -1.03 -5.29
CA ASP A 169 -4.88 -1.39 -4.00
C ASP A 169 -5.82 -0.29 -3.48
N ILE A 170 -5.37 0.97 -3.48
CA ILE A 170 -6.19 2.11 -3.04
C ILE A 170 -7.46 2.22 -3.91
N VAL A 171 -7.33 2.15 -5.24
CA VAL A 171 -8.47 2.29 -6.15
C VAL A 171 -9.46 1.14 -6.00
N THR A 172 -8.98 -0.11 -5.99
CA THR A 172 -9.85 -1.28 -5.83
C THR A 172 -10.53 -1.28 -4.45
N ASN A 173 -9.83 -0.84 -3.41
CA ASN A 173 -10.40 -0.73 -2.07
C ASN A 173 -11.38 0.45 -1.91
N LEU A 174 -11.17 1.56 -2.63
CA LEU A 174 -12.09 2.71 -2.65
C LEU A 174 -13.41 2.34 -3.33
N LEU A 175 -13.34 1.62 -4.46
CA LEU A 175 -14.53 1.26 -5.23
C LEU A 175 -15.26 0.05 -4.68
N GLY A 176 -14.52 -0.94 -4.15
CA GLY A 176 -15.10 -2.15 -3.58
C GLY A 176 -15.94 -2.98 -4.56
N GLU A 177 -15.63 -2.89 -5.86
CA GLU A 177 -16.37 -3.54 -6.94
C GLU A 177 -15.44 -4.33 -7.88
N GLU A 178 -16.05 -5.20 -8.69
CA GLU A 178 -15.33 -6.05 -9.63
C GLU A 178 -14.76 -5.27 -10.82
N ILE A 179 -13.61 -5.75 -11.32
CA ILE A 179 -12.96 -5.20 -12.50
C ILE A 179 -13.56 -5.84 -13.75
N LYS A 180 -14.07 -5.00 -14.65
CA LYS A 180 -14.64 -5.40 -15.94
C LYS A 180 -13.57 -5.67 -16.99
N SER A 181 -12.57 -4.79 -17.10
CA SER A 181 -11.46 -5.00 -18.03
C SER A 181 -10.21 -4.22 -17.66
N VAL A 182 -9.05 -4.70 -18.11
CA VAL A 182 -7.75 -4.04 -17.93
C VAL A 182 -7.06 -3.93 -19.29
N ARG A 183 -6.53 -2.75 -19.60
CA ARG A 183 -5.61 -2.53 -20.72
C ARG A 183 -4.35 -1.91 -20.18
N ALA A 184 -3.18 -2.45 -20.52
CA ALA A 184 -1.92 -1.95 -20.01
C ALA A 184 -0.84 -1.96 -21.08
N ALA A 185 0.14 -1.07 -20.90
CA ALA A 185 1.37 -1.03 -21.67
C ALA A 185 2.52 -0.68 -20.73
N GLY A 186 3.71 -1.21 -21.02
CA GLY A 186 4.90 -0.95 -20.25
C GLY A 186 6.16 -1.01 -21.09
N THR A 187 7.23 -0.43 -20.58
CA THR A 187 8.56 -0.49 -21.19
C THR A 187 9.63 -0.64 -20.13
N SER A 188 10.70 -1.32 -20.52
CA SER A 188 11.97 -1.33 -19.78
C SER A 188 12.84 -0.17 -20.27
N ALA A 189 13.58 0.46 -19.35
CA ALA A 189 14.54 1.52 -19.62
C ALA A 189 15.94 1.20 -19.02
N PHE A 190 15.99 0.54 -17.86
CA PHE A 190 17.21 0.28 -17.10
C PHE A 190 17.37 -1.19 -16.68
N THR A 191 16.26 -1.92 -16.53
CA THR A 191 16.26 -3.28 -15.97
C THR A 191 15.66 -4.29 -16.95
N LYS A 192 15.68 -5.58 -16.61
CA LYS A 192 14.95 -6.59 -17.39
C LYS A 192 13.43 -6.53 -17.20
N HIS A 193 12.97 -5.82 -16.17
CA HIS A 193 11.55 -5.64 -15.84
C HIS A 193 11.06 -4.30 -16.36
N GLU A 194 9.74 -4.11 -16.39
CA GLU A 194 9.14 -2.84 -16.77
C GLU A 194 9.53 -1.74 -15.76
N ASP A 195 10.12 -0.66 -16.26
CA ASP A 195 10.54 0.52 -15.51
C ASP A 195 9.49 1.64 -15.59
N VAL A 196 8.59 1.53 -16.56
CA VAL A 196 7.43 2.40 -16.78
C VAL A 196 6.26 1.52 -17.15
N ALA A 197 5.11 1.75 -16.53
CA ALA A 197 3.87 1.08 -16.85
C ALA A 197 2.69 2.05 -16.75
N ALA A 198 1.71 1.87 -17.63
CA ALA A 198 0.42 2.55 -17.57
C ALA A 198 -0.69 1.51 -17.76
N ALA A 199 -1.75 1.63 -16.97
CA ALA A 199 -2.93 0.77 -17.02
C ALA A 199 -4.20 1.61 -17.01
N VAL A 200 -5.17 1.19 -17.83
CA VAL A 200 -6.56 1.66 -17.81
C VAL A 200 -7.41 0.50 -17.32
N ILE A 201 -8.02 0.67 -16.15
CA ILE A 201 -8.87 -0.32 -15.49
C ILE A 201 -10.31 0.19 -15.59
N GLN A 202 -11.21 -0.62 -16.13
CA GLN A 202 -12.64 -0.35 -16.14
C GLN A 202 -13.32 -1.24 -15.11
N PHE A 203 -14.16 -0.64 -14.27
CA PHE A 203 -14.96 -1.33 -13.25
C PHE A 203 -16.40 -1.54 -13.72
N GLU A 204 -17.14 -2.44 -13.06
CA GLU A 204 -18.53 -2.75 -13.45
C GLU A 204 -19.49 -1.56 -13.31
N SER A 205 -19.27 -0.63 -12.38
CA SER A 205 -20.03 0.64 -12.30
C SER A 205 -19.88 1.54 -13.53
N GLY A 206 -18.87 1.29 -14.36
CA GLY A 206 -18.43 2.17 -15.43
C GLY A 206 -17.33 3.15 -15.05
N CYS A 207 -16.90 3.18 -13.77
CA CYS A 207 -15.74 3.96 -13.35
C CYS A 207 -14.48 3.50 -14.12
N VAL A 208 -13.67 4.48 -14.55
CA VAL A 208 -12.39 4.24 -15.23
C VAL A 208 -11.25 4.70 -14.33
N ALA A 209 -10.24 3.87 -14.14
CA ALA A 209 -9.01 4.24 -13.45
C ALA A 209 -7.81 4.24 -14.40
N ASN A 210 -7.16 5.40 -14.53
CA ASN A 210 -5.90 5.56 -15.27
C ASN A 210 -4.75 5.58 -14.27
N ILE A 211 -3.94 4.52 -14.25
CA ILE A 211 -2.85 4.37 -13.29
C ILE A 211 -1.52 4.36 -14.05
N SER A 212 -0.59 5.22 -13.64
CA SER A 212 0.76 5.28 -14.21
C SER A 212 1.81 5.18 -13.12
N ALA A 213 2.78 4.30 -13.36
CA ALA A 213 3.94 4.11 -12.49
C ALA A 213 5.22 4.23 -13.31
N SER A 214 6.22 4.92 -12.76
CA SER A 214 7.52 5.07 -13.41
C SER A 214 8.63 5.20 -12.37
N ARG A 215 9.73 4.49 -12.59
CA ARG A 215 11.00 4.74 -11.91
C ARG A 215 12.05 5.40 -12.81
N ALA A 216 11.60 6.00 -13.92
CA ALA A 216 12.44 6.55 -14.98
C ALA A 216 12.32 8.06 -15.15
N THR A 217 12.15 8.79 -14.04
CA THR A 217 12.00 10.26 -14.06
C THR A 217 12.88 10.95 -13.02
N GLN A 218 13.15 12.24 -13.19
CA GLN A 218 13.89 13.05 -12.22
C GLN A 218 12.94 13.78 -11.25
N ASN A 219 11.64 13.83 -11.57
CA ASN A 219 10.65 14.50 -10.73
C ASN A 219 9.82 13.47 -9.97
N LYS A 220 9.79 13.58 -8.64
CA LYS A 220 8.99 12.69 -7.79
C LYS A 220 7.55 13.18 -7.76
N ILE A 221 6.62 12.40 -8.30
CA ILE A 221 5.18 12.71 -8.33
C ILE A 221 4.44 11.56 -7.67
N ARG A 222 3.57 11.89 -6.70
CA ARG A 222 2.65 10.94 -6.08
C ARG A 222 1.31 11.62 -5.89
N THR A 223 0.41 11.43 -6.83
CA THR A 223 -0.91 12.09 -6.81
C THR A 223 -2.00 11.10 -7.18
N LEU A 224 -3.18 11.30 -6.62
CA LEU A 224 -4.41 10.63 -7.01
C LEU A 224 -5.50 11.68 -7.20
N THR A 225 -6.15 11.69 -8.35
CA THR A 225 -7.28 12.59 -8.64
C THR A 225 -8.55 11.78 -8.85
N ILE A 226 -9.69 12.34 -8.44
CA ILE A 226 -11.00 11.70 -8.55
C ILE A 226 -11.98 12.71 -9.13
N THR A 227 -12.62 12.34 -10.22
CA THR A 227 -13.75 13.06 -10.79
C THR A 227 -15.03 12.32 -10.45
N GLN A 228 -15.94 13.00 -9.76
CA GLN A 228 -17.28 12.52 -9.43
C GLN A 228 -18.32 13.62 -9.67
N GLU A 229 -19.61 13.29 -9.60
CA GLU A 229 -20.71 14.18 -10.00
C GLU A 229 -20.63 15.61 -9.43
N LYS A 230 -20.23 15.75 -8.16
CA LYS A 230 -20.28 17.02 -7.41
C LYS A 230 -18.91 17.56 -7.01
N ALA A 231 -17.83 16.89 -7.39
CA ALA A 231 -16.50 17.26 -6.95
C ALA A 231 -15.39 16.75 -7.88
N TYR A 232 -14.32 17.54 -7.95
CA TYR A 232 -13.01 17.09 -8.40
C TYR A 232 -12.06 17.11 -7.20
N ILE A 233 -11.53 15.94 -6.85
CA ILE A 233 -10.71 15.74 -5.65
C ILE A 233 -9.27 15.49 -6.09
N ILE A 234 -8.32 16.13 -5.42
CA ILE A 234 -6.89 15.96 -5.63
C ILE A 234 -6.27 15.55 -4.30
N LEU A 235 -5.61 14.39 -4.28
CA LEU A 235 -4.76 13.94 -3.19
C LEU A 235 -3.30 14.02 -3.65
N ASP A 236 -2.48 14.77 -2.92
CA ASP A 236 -1.02 14.71 -3.02
C ASP A 236 -0.46 13.87 -1.85
N PHE A 237 0.12 12.70 -2.15
CA PHE A 237 0.65 11.81 -1.10
C PHE A 237 1.92 12.34 -0.44
N ALA A 238 2.66 13.25 -1.08
CA ALA A 238 3.87 13.84 -0.52
C ALA A 238 3.53 14.91 0.52
N THR A 239 2.51 15.73 0.28
CA THR A 239 2.05 16.70 1.27
C THR A 239 0.98 16.14 2.22
N GLN A 240 0.31 15.05 1.83
CA GLN A 240 -0.88 14.50 2.47
C GLN A 240 -2.08 15.46 2.48
N ASP A 241 -2.11 16.42 1.55
CA ASP A 241 -3.22 17.37 1.40
C ASP A 241 -4.28 16.81 0.46
N ILE A 242 -5.55 17.12 0.77
CA ILE A 242 -6.68 16.86 -0.10
C ILE A 242 -7.34 18.18 -0.48
N ASP A 243 -7.37 18.49 -1.77
CA ASP A 243 -8.10 19.62 -2.34
C ASP A 243 -9.39 19.12 -2.99
N ILE A 244 -10.53 19.62 -2.52
CA ILE A 244 -11.86 19.27 -3.04
C ILE A 244 -12.45 20.49 -3.74
N HIS A 245 -12.48 20.44 -5.06
CA HIS A 245 -13.06 21.47 -5.91
C HIS A 245 -14.54 21.15 -6.15
N ARG A 246 -15.43 22.05 -5.71
CA ARG A 246 -16.87 21.92 -5.92
C ARG A 246 -17.38 23.11 -6.73
N MET A 247 -18.30 22.84 -7.65
CA MET A 247 -18.99 23.89 -8.40
C MET A 247 -20.08 24.50 -7.55
N ALA A 248 -20.08 25.84 -7.40
CA ALA A 248 -21.07 26.57 -6.62
C ALA A 248 -22.20 27.11 -7.50
N SER A 249 -21.83 27.78 -8.61
CA SER A 249 -22.78 28.36 -9.55
C SER A 249 -22.11 28.62 -10.90
N GLN A 250 -22.88 28.53 -11.99
CA GLN A 250 -22.52 29.01 -13.32
C GLN A 250 -23.60 29.98 -13.77
N ALA A 251 -23.21 31.17 -14.19
CA ALA A 251 -24.11 32.17 -14.75
C ALA A 251 -23.62 32.58 -16.14
N TYR A 252 -24.49 32.41 -17.13
CA TYR A 252 -24.33 32.96 -18.46
C TYR A 252 -25.19 34.20 -18.57
N LEU A 253 -24.57 35.36 -18.75
CA LEU A 253 -25.25 36.60 -19.10
C LEU A 253 -24.98 36.86 -20.58
N MET A 254 -25.98 36.58 -21.42
CA MET A 254 -25.99 37.02 -22.82
C MET A 254 -26.75 38.34 -22.94
N THR A 255 -26.07 39.38 -23.39
CA THR A 255 -26.70 40.61 -23.89
C THR A 255 -26.50 40.70 -25.40
N ARG A 256 -27.15 41.65 -26.07
CA ARG A 256 -26.96 41.89 -27.52
C ARG A 256 -25.53 42.30 -27.90
N GLU A 257 -24.70 42.70 -26.91
CA GLU A 257 -23.36 43.27 -27.14
C GLU A 257 -22.23 42.42 -26.53
N GLU A 258 -22.49 41.59 -25.50
CA GLU A 258 -21.45 40.76 -24.85
C GLU A 258 -21.99 39.42 -24.33
N LEU A 259 -21.09 38.42 -24.30
CA LEU A 259 -21.30 37.14 -23.64
C LEU A 259 -20.42 37.10 -22.37
N LYS A 260 -21.04 37.29 -21.20
CA LYS A 260 -20.36 37.22 -19.90
C LYS A 260 -20.56 35.85 -19.27
N TYR A 261 -19.46 35.13 -19.08
CA TYR A 261 -19.42 33.88 -18.35
C TYR A 261 -18.86 34.14 -16.94
N ARG A 262 -19.64 33.81 -15.91
CA ARG A 262 -19.19 33.78 -14.52
C ARG A 262 -19.30 32.35 -13.99
N GLN A 263 -18.20 31.85 -13.45
CA GLN A 263 -18.13 30.55 -12.77
C GLN A 263 -17.61 30.77 -11.35
N GLU A 264 -18.36 30.30 -10.37
CA GLU A 264 -17.96 30.30 -8.97
C GLU A 264 -17.67 28.84 -8.55
N SER A 265 -16.50 28.63 -7.98
CA SER A 265 -16.09 27.36 -7.39
C SER A 265 -15.51 27.61 -6.02
N PHE A 266 -15.68 26.65 -5.11
CA PHE A 266 -15.02 26.66 -3.82
C PHE A 266 -14.06 25.48 -3.73
N VAL A 267 -12.91 25.73 -3.11
CA VAL A 267 -11.90 24.72 -2.82
C VAL A 267 -11.90 24.50 -1.33
N GLU A 268 -12.31 23.32 -0.91
CA GLU A 268 -12.17 22.85 0.46
C GLU A 268 -10.82 22.15 0.58
N LYS A 269 -9.98 22.59 1.52
CA LYS A 269 -8.68 21.97 1.80
C LYS A 269 -8.75 21.19 3.10
N ILE A 270 -8.49 19.89 3.04
CA ILE A 270 -8.36 19.03 4.21
C ILE A 270 -6.86 18.87 4.51
N PHE A 271 -6.42 19.43 5.63
CA PHE A 271 -5.08 19.23 6.15
C PHE A 271 -5.08 18.00 7.04
N VAL A 272 -4.36 16.96 6.62
CA VAL A 272 -4.20 15.74 7.41
C VAL A 272 -2.94 15.88 8.26
N HIS A 273 -3.04 15.52 9.53
CA HIS A 273 -1.85 15.45 10.39
C HIS A 273 -0.86 14.44 9.77
N LYS A 274 0.35 14.91 9.46
CA LYS A 274 1.38 14.05 8.87
C LYS A 274 1.76 12.98 9.87
N ASP A 275 1.29 11.78 9.65
CA ASP A 275 1.71 10.61 10.41
C ASP A 275 2.25 9.53 9.50
N ASN A 276 3.23 8.80 10.01
CA ASN A 276 3.76 7.63 9.33
C ASN A 276 2.83 6.47 9.67
N PRO A 277 2.22 5.77 8.69
CA PRO A 277 1.34 4.62 8.98
C PRO A 277 2.04 3.47 9.73
N LEU A 278 3.38 3.51 9.84
CA LEU A 278 4.21 2.61 10.64
C LEU A 278 4.85 3.34 11.84
N ARG A 279 4.12 4.22 12.53
CA ARG A 279 4.53 4.82 13.81
C ARG A 279 3.59 4.44 14.94
#